data_AF-A0A7C6LWG4-F1
#
_entry.id   AF-A0A7C6LWG4-F1
#
_cell.length_a   1.000
_cell.length_b   1.000
_cell.length_c   1.000
_cell.angle_alpha   90.00
_cell.angle_beta   90.00
_cell.angle_gamma   90.00
#
_symmetry.space_group_name_H-M   'P 1'
#
loop_
_entity.id
_entity.type
_entity.pdbx_description
1 polymer ?
#
loop_
_entity_poly.entity_id
_entity_poly.type
_entity_poly.pdbx_seq_one_letter_code
_entity_poly.pdbx_strand_id
1 'polypeptide(L)'
;MLWWSRYEVADRYDGQTLLDPTMPEFWAAQQRDFQARLDALTAGGAVVVAVLTEPPGVGMHSRCSPQKCPPILERMVLHDEYRTRWNDIMTAQADTDPRLFTISLDDVICTTPPPGGTDFGAALCDDTTPSGTLRRPDGSHFDLEAVGDEVGDAVLTRLLAAVDQRSGATSP
;
A
#
# COMPACT_ATOMS: atom_id res chain seq x y z
N MET A 1 -2.65 15.76 -3.68
CA MET A 1 -1.43 15.01 -4.04
C MET A 1 -1.69 13.55 -3.75
N LEU A 2 -1.40 12.66 -4.69
CA LEU A 2 -1.51 11.22 -4.47
C LEU A 2 -0.17 10.68 -3.97
N TRP A 3 -0.18 9.96 -2.85
CA TRP A 3 0.96 9.18 -2.35
C TRP A 3 0.64 7.70 -2.51
N TRP A 4 1.45 6.97 -3.28
CA TRP A 4 1.24 5.53 -3.49
C TRP A 4 2.57 4.81 -3.44
N SER A 5 2.76 4.00 -2.41
CA SER A 5 4.01 3.27 -2.16
C SER A 5 3.71 1.86 -1.65
N ARG A 6 4.46 0.88 -2.17
CA ARG A 6 4.37 -0.54 -1.80
C ARG A 6 5.59 -1.05 -1.04
N TYR A 7 6.57 -0.18 -0.78
CA TYR A 7 7.87 -0.55 -0.21
C TYR A 7 8.13 0.10 1.16
N GLU A 8 7.08 0.58 1.83
CA GLU A 8 7.17 1.20 3.17
C GLU A 8 7.60 0.22 4.28
N VAL A 9 7.66 -1.08 3.95
CA VAL A 9 8.14 -2.18 4.81
C VAL A 9 9.56 -2.65 4.44
N ALA A 10 10.24 -1.94 3.54
CA ALA A 10 11.64 -2.23 3.21
C ALA A 10 12.58 -1.77 4.32
N ASP A 11 13.68 -2.51 4.52
CA ASP A 11 14.70 -2.12 5.49
C ASP A 11 15.22 -0.72 5.19
N ARG A 12 15.48 0.03 6.25
CA ARG A 12 15.88 1.43 6.13
C ARG A 12 16.99 1.76 7.12
N TYR A 13 17.79 2.74 6.75
CA TYR A 13 18.74 3.32 7.69
C TYR A 13 18.07 4.43 8.51
N ASP A 14 18.40 4.48 9.79
CA ASP A 14 18.25 5.67 10.63
C ASP A 14 19.64 6.04 11.17
N GLY A 15 20.24 7.07 10.60
CA GLY A 15 21.67 7.35 10.75
C GLY A 15 22.54 6.21 10.20
N GLN A 16 23.25 5.51 11.09
CA GLN A 16 24.10 4.35 10.75
C GLN A 16 23.46 3.00 11.06
N THR A 17 22.28 3.00 11.68
CA THR A 17 21.59 1.78 12.11
C THR A 17 20.67 1.30 11.01
N LEU A 18 20.82 0.04 10.59
CA LEU A 18 19.84 -0.63 9.73
C LEU A 18 18.66 -1.10 10.60
N LEU A 19 17.47 -0.64 10.27
CA LEU A 19 16.21 -0.99 10.92
C LEU A 19 15.37 -1.85 9.98
N ASP A 20 14.68 -2.84 10.54
CA ASP A 20 13.72 -3.69 9.84
C ASP A 20 12.35 -3.70 10.55
N PRO A 21 11.27 -4.13 9.87
CA PRO A 21 9.90 -4.11 10.42
C PRO A 21 9.66 -4.89 11.72
N THR A 22 10.59 -5.75 12.15
CA THR A 22 10.50 -6.42 13.46
C THR A 22 10.81 -5.49 14.62
N MET A 23 11.49 -4.38 14.36
CA MET A 23 11.98 -3.44 15.38
C MET A 23 10.95 -2.33 15.65
N PRO A 24 10.58 -2.03 16.91
CA PRO A 24 9.74 -0.87 17.23
C PRO A 24 10.29 0.46 16.69
N GLU A 25 11.61 0.61 16.68
CA GLU A 25 12.35 1.79 16.20
C GLU A 25 12.12 2.04 14.72
N PHE A 26 11.94 0.98 13.92
CA PHE A 26 11.61 1.08 12.49
C PHE A 26 10.32 1.86 12.28
N TRP A 27 9.27 1.51 13.04
CA TRP A 27 7.95 2.12 12.92
C TRP A 27 7.93 3.55 13.42
N ALA A 28 8.66 3.83 14.51
CA ALA A 28 8.84 5.19 15.00
C ALA A 28 9.56 6.06 13.95
N ALA A 29 10.60 5.53 13.31
CA ALA A 29 11.32 6.21 12.24
C ALA A 29 10.43 6.45 11.00
N GLN A 30 9.64 5.45 10.60
CA GLN A 30 8.69 5.58 9.49
C GLN A 30 7.66 6.68 9.74
N GLN A 31 7.01 6.66 10.91
CA GLN A 31 5.99 7.65 11.24
C GLN A 31 6.56 9.07 11.31
N ARG A 32 7.73 9.24 11.93
CA ARG A 32 8.41 10.54 12.01
C ARG A 32 8.73 11.10 10.61
N ASP A 33 9.30 10.28 9.74
CA ASP A 33 9.70 10.72 8.41
C ASP A 33 8.49 10.98 7.50
N PHE A 34 7.45 10.16 7.63
CA PHE A 34 6.19 10.40 6.95
C PHE A 34 5.56 11.74 7.39
N GLN A 35 5.53 12.03 8.68
CA GLN A 35 5.04 13.32 9.19
C GLN A 35 5.85 14.50 8.62
N ALA A 36 7.19 14.41 8.66
CA ALA A 36 8.04 15.46 8.11
C ALA A 36 7.80 15.67 6.61
N ARG A 37 7.54 14.59 5.86
CA ARG A 37 7.22 14.65 4.45
C ARG A 37 5.82 15.21 4.21
N LEU A 38 4.83 14.82 5.00
CA LEU A 38 3.47 15.39 4.97
C LEU A 38 3.52 16.90 5.20
N ASP A 39 4.27 17.36 6.20
CA ASP A 39 4.44 18.79 6.48
C ASP A 39 5.05 19.53 5.29
N ALA A 40 6.10 18.98 4.68
CA ALA A 40 6.72 19.56 3.49
C ALA A 40 5.76 19.62 2.28
N LEU A 41 5.01 18.54 2.03
CA LEU A 41 4.08 18.44 0.90
C LEU A 41 2.85 19.35 1.07
N THR A 42 2.45 19.60 2.31
CA THR A 42 1.23 20.36 2.65
C THR A 42 1.51 21.82 3.02
N ALA A 43 2.78 22.24 3.07
CA ALA A 43 3.19 23.62 3.39
C ALA A 43 2.53 24.68 2.49
N GLY A 44 2.17 24.32 1.25
CA GLY A 44 1.45 25.17 0.30
C GLY A 44 -0.09 25.04 0.33
N GLY A 45 -0.67 24.40 1.35
CA GLY A 45 -2.11 24.16 1.47
C GLY A 45 -2.64 22.96 0.66
N ALA A 46 -1.73 22.16 0.10
CA ALA A 46 -2.09 20.89 -0.53
C ALA A 46 -2.61 19.89 0.51
N VAL A 47 -3.39 18.92 0.03
CA VAL A 47 -3.79 17.72 0.77
C VAL A 47 -3.08 16.52 0.17
N VAL A 48 -2.75 15.56 1.03
CA VAL A 48 -2.23 14.26 0.63
C VAL A 48 -3.35 13.23 0.75
N VAL A 49 -3.56 12.49 -0.33
CA VAL A 49 -4.37 11.27 -0.34
C VAL A 49 -3.39 10.11 -0.48
N ALA A 50 -3.27 9.29 0.55
CA ALA A 50 -2.40 8.14 0.57
C ALA A 50 -3.18 6.88 0.19
N VAL A 51 -2.67 6.14 -0.80
CA VAL A 51 -3.13 4.79 -1.09
C VAL A 51 -2.55 3.86 -0.03
N LEU A 52 -3.41 3.20 0.75
CA LEU A 52 -3.01 2.16 1.67
C LEU A 52 -2.31 1.05 0.88
N THR A 53 -1.25 0.48 1.46
CA THR A 53 -0.47 -0.54 0.78
C THR A 53 -1.33 -1.78 0.57
N GLU A 54 -1.46 -2.19 -0.69
CA GLU A 54 -2.25 -3.35 -1.11
C GLU A 54 -1.45 -4.64 -0.90
N PRO A 55 -2.09 -5.78 -0.64
CA PRO A 55 -1.39 -7.06 -0.62
C PRO A 55 -0.86 -7.38 -2.03
N PRO A 56 0.29 -8.09 -2.14
CA PRO A 56 0.81 -8.48 -3.44
C PRO A 56 -0.07 -9.53 -4.11
N GLY A 57 0.02 -9.62 -5.44
CA GLY A 57 -0.71 -10.61 -6.24
C GLY A 57 0.01 -11.96 -6.29
N VAL A 58 -0.72 -13.02 -6.65
CA VAL A 58 -0.18 -14.38 -6.83
C VAL A 58 0.95 -14.46 -7.87
N GLY A 59 1.05 -13.48 -8.77
CA GLY A 59 2.18 -13.32 -9.70
C GLY A 59 3.55 -13.22 -9.01
N MET A 60 3.59 -12.93 -7.70
CA MET A 60 4.82 -12.91 -6.90
C MET A 60 5.56 -14.25 -6.90
N HIS A 61 4.84 -15.37 -7.12
CA HIS A 61 5.45 -16.71 -7.26
C HIS A 61 6.43 -16.82 -8.43
N SER A 62 6.36 -15.91 -9.43
CA SER A 62 7.34 -15.84 -10.52
C SER A 62 8.71 -15.32 -10.07
N ARG A 63 8.78 -14.62 -8.93
CA ARG A 63 9.97 -13.91 -8.42
C ARG A 63 10.45 -14.40 -7.07
N CYS A 64 9.60 -15.10 -6.34
CA CYS A 64 9.86 -15.62 -5.00
C CYS A 64 9.31 -17.04 -4.89
N SER A 65 10.16 -17.98 -4.46
CA SER A 65 9.77 -19.35 -4.08
C SER A 65 10.33 -19.69 -2.70
N PRO A 66 9.87 -20.77 -2.05
CA PRO A 66 10.41 -21.20 -0.76
C PRO A 66 11.92 -21.49 -0.79
N GLN A 67 12.50 -21.79 -1.95
CA GLN A 67 13.93 -22.07 -2.11
C GLN A 67 14.74 -20.84 -2.56
N LYS A 68 14.08 -19.82 -3.12
CA LYS A 68 14.74 -18.64 -3.67
C LYS A 68 13.83 -17.44 -3.55
N CYS A 69 14.10 -16.60 -2.56
CA CYS A 69 13.37 -15.36 -2.39
C CYS A 69 14.29 -14.24 -1.89
N PRO A 70 14.35 -13.07 -2.58
CA PRO A 70 15.01 -11.89 -2.04
C PRO A 70 14.32 -11.41 -0.74
N PRO A 71 15.05 -10.86 0.25
CA PRO A 71 14.49 -10.53 1.57
C PRO A 71 13.23 -9.66 1.53
N ILE A 72 13.19 -8.65 0.66
CA ILE A 72 12.00 -7.79 0.53
C ILE A 72 10.78 -8.54 -0.01
N LEU A 73 10.97 -9.45 -0.97
CA LEU A 73 9.88 -10.25 -1.53
C LEU A 73 9.42 -11.30 -0.54
N GLU A 74 10.33 -11.85 0.25
CA GLU A 74 10.00 -12.81 1.30
C GLU A 74 9.07 -12.18 2.33
N ARG A 75 9.38 -10.94 2.76
CA ARG A 75 8.48 -10.16 3.62
C ARG A 75 7.12 -9.92 2.99
N MET A 76 7.09 -9.55 1.71
CA MET A 76 5.82 -9.34 1.01
C MET A 76 4.98 -10.62 0.91
N VAL A 77 5.60 -11.80 0.82
CA VAL A 77 4.93 -13.09 0.64
C VAL A 77 4.51 -13.74 1.96
N LEU A 78 5.24 -13.48 3.04
CA LEU A 78 5.08 -14.14 4.34
C LEU A 78 4.52 -13.25 5.44
N HIS A 79 4.72 -11.93 5.37
CA HIS A 79 4.55 -11.02 6.51
C HIS A 79 3.51 -9.92 6.24
N ASP A 80 2.25 -10.32 6.06
CA ASP A 80 1.14 -9.38 5.84
C ASP A 80 0.91 -8.43 7.05
N GLU A 81 1.32 -8.84 8.24
CA GLU A 81 1.22 -8.03 9.45
C GLU A 81 2.00 -6.71 9.35
N TYR A 82 3.09 -6.67 8.58
CA TYR A 82 3.85 -5.43 8.38
C TYR A 82 3.09 -4.43 7.51
N ARG A 83 2.46 -4.92 6.45
CA ARG A 83 1.58 -4.11 5.60
C ARG A 83 0.40 -3.57 6.41
N THR A 84 -0.26 -4.45 7.16
CA THR A 84 -1.39 -4.09 8.02
C THR A 84 -0.98 -3.03 9.04
N ARG A 85 0.14 -3.23 9.75
CA ARG A 85 0.65 -2.26 10.73
C ARG A 85 0.95 -0.90 10.10
N TRP A 86 1.53 -0.86 8.91
CA TRP A 86 1.75 0.40 8.20
C TRP A 86 0.43 1.10 7.86
N ASN A 87 -0.54 0.35 7.33
CA ASN A 87 -1.86 0.89 7.00
C ASN A 87 -2.61 1.41 8.24
N ASP A 88 -2.46 0.75 9.39
CA ASP A 88 -3.03 1.20 10.66
C ASP A 88 -2.42 2.53 11.11
N ILE A 89 -1.09 2.69 11.00
CA ILE A 89 -0.39 3.96 11.30
C ILE A 89 -0.93 5.08 10.39
N MET A 90 -1.04 4.82 9.10
CA MET A 90 -1.53 5.80 8.12
C MET A 90 -2.97 6.22 8.38
N THR A 91 -3.83 5.25 8.72
CA THR A 91 -5.24 5.50 9.04
C THR A 91 -5.37 6.30 10.33
N ALA A 92 -4.67 5.90 11.40
CA ALA A 92 -4.68 6.63 12.66
C ALA A 92 -4.15 8.08 12.52
N GLN A 93 -3.19 8.31 11.63
CA GLN A 93 -2.73 9.65 11.32
C GLN A 93 -3.76 10.46 10.52
N ALA A 94 -4.43 9.86 9.54
CA ALA A 94 -5.49 10.53 8.77
C ALA A 94 -6.68 10.91 9.66
N ASP A 95 -6.99 10.13 10.70
CA ASP A 95 -8.04 10.45 11.67
C ASP A 95 -7.76 11.72 12.48
N THR A 96 -6.51 12.16 12.56
CA THR A 96 -6.08 13.29 13.39
C THR A 96 -5.49 14.46 12.61
N ASP A 97 -5.05 14.24 11.36
CA ASP A 97 -4.48 15.28 10.50
C ASP A 97 -5.42 15.60 9.31
N PRO A 98 -6.10 16.76 9.29
CA PRO A 98 -7.04 17.12 8.23
C PRO A 98 -6.38 17.35 6.86
N ARG A 99 -5.04 17.28 6.77
CA ARG A 99 -4.28 17.38 5.53
C ARG A 99 -4.05 16.01 4.88
N LEU A 100 -4.38 14.92 5.56
CA LEU A 100 -4.16 13.55 5.12
C LEU A 100 -5.48 12.80 5.02
N PHE A 101 -5.67 12.10 3.90
CA PHE A 101 -6.75 11.13 3.72
C PHE A 101 -6.14 9.81 3.25
N THR A 102 -6.83 8.70 3.52
CA THR A 102 -6.44 7.38 3.04
C THR A 102 -7.49 6.82 2.11
N ILE A 103 -7.05 6.07 1.10
CA ILE A 103 -7.90 5.26 0.23
C ILE A 103 -7.32 3.85 0.14
N SER A 104 -8.15 2.83 0.14
CA SER A 104 -7.72 1.46 -0.23
C SER A 104 -7.99 1.23 -1.71
N LEU A 105 -7.40 0.20 -2.30
CA LEU A 105 -7.76 -0.36 -3.62
C LEU A 105 -7.95 -1.88 -3.55
N ASP A 106 -7.96 -2.47 -2.35
CA ASP A 106 -7.98 -3.92 -2.18
C ASP A 106 -9.17 -4.58 -2.89
N ASP A 107 -10.36 -3.96 -2.83
CA ASP A 107 -11.58 -4.44 -3.48
C ASP A 107 -11.59 -4.28 -5.02
N VAL A 108 -10.70 -3.45 -5.56
CA VAL A 108 -10.53 -3.28 -7.02
C VAL A 108 -9.58 -4.36 -7.56
N ILE A 109 -8.58 -4.72 -6.75
CA ILE A 109 -7.41 -5.47 -7.23
C ILE A 109 -7.47 -6.92 -6.82
N CYS A 110 -7.94 -7.19 -5.60
CA CYS A 110 -8.01 -8.53 -5.06
C CYS A 110 -9.41 -9.09 -5.23
N THR A 111 -9.53 -10.08 -6.10
CA THR A 111 -10.72 -10.92 -6.24
C THR A 111 -10.95 -11.73 -4.98
N THR A 112 -9.86 -12.24 -4.38
CA THR A 112 -9.89 -12.89 -3.06
C THR A 112 -8.79 -12.27 -2.19
N PRO A 113 -9.08 -11.80 -0.97
CA PRO A 113 -8.06 -11.26 -0.07
C PRO A 113 -7.07 -12.35 0.36
N PRO A 114 -5.91 -11.97 0.91
CA PRO A 114 -4.96 -12.95 1.44
C PRO A 114 -5.61 -13.85 2.48
N PRO A 115 -5.33 -15.17 2.47
CA PRO A 115 -5.87 -16.09 3.47
C PRO A 115 -5.31 -15.82 4.87
N GLY A 116 -4.17 -15.11 4.96
CA GLY A 116 -3.45 -14.89 6.21
C GLY A 116 -2.75 -16.16 6.69
N GLY A 117 -1.98 -16.04 7.77
CA GLY A 117 -1.20 -17.14 8.34
C GLY A 117 0.30 -17.02 8.02
N THR A 118 1.01 -18.15 8.14
CA THR A 118 2.48 -18.21 8.03
C THR A 118 2.98 -19.08 6.88
N ASP A 119 2.06 -19.64 6.11
CA ASP A 119 2.40 -20.45 4.94
C ASP A 119 2.98 -19.57 3.82
N PHE A 120 3.82 -20.18 2.98
CA PHE A 120 4.38 -19.46 1.84
C PHE A 120 3.27 -19.02 0.87
N GLY A 121 3.12 -17.70 0.69
CA GLY A 121 2.04 -17.13 -0.10
C GLY A 121 0.83 -16.67 0.72
N ALA A 122 0.84 -16.84 2.04
CA ALA A 122 -0.27 -16.46 2.90
C ALA A 122 -0.62 -14.96 2.88
N ALA A 123 0.34 -14.11 2.51
CA ALA A 123 0.13 -12.67 2.35
C ALA A 123 -0.33 -12.27 0.94
N LEU A 124 -0.42 -13.21 -0.01
CA LEU A 124 -0.80 -12.93 -1.40
C LEU A 124 -2.31 -12.95 -1.56
N CYS A 125 -2.83 -11.97 -2.28
CA CYS A 125 -4.22 -11.98 -2.71
C CYS A 125 -4.35 -12.56 -4.13
N ASP A 126 -5.49 -13.16 -4.44
CA ASP A 126 -5.83 -13.53 -5.80
C ASP A 126 -6.26 -12.29 -6.57
N ASP A 127 -5.44 -11.91 -7.56
CA ASP A 127 -5.68 -10.80 -8.46
C ASP A 127 -5.91 -11.28 -9.90
N THR A 128 -6.55 -12.43 -10.07
CA THR A 128 -6.97 -12.94 -11.37
C THR A 128 -8.22 -12.19 -11.84
N THR A 129 -8.16 -11.66 -13.05
CA THR A 129 -9.29 -11.02 -13.75
C THR A 129 -10.33 -12.07 -14.18
N PRO A 130 -11.56 -11.65 -14.53
CA PRO A 130 -12.56 -12.58 -15.08
C PRO A 130 -12.15 -13.32 -16.35
N SER A 131 -11.21 -12.80 -17.13
CA SER A 131 -10.65 -13.46 -18.33
C SER A 131 -9.55 -14.46 -18.02
N GLY A 132 -9.13 -14.58 -16.75
CA GLY A 132 -8.10 -15.51 -16.29
C GLY A 132 -6.67 -14.96 -16.34
N THR A 133 -6.47 -13.69 -16.67
CA THR A 133 -5.16 -13.03 -16.62
C THR A 133 -4.90 -12.40 -15.25
N LEU A 134 -3.65 -12.28 -14.84
CA LEU A 134 -3.31 -11.58 -13.60
C LEU A 134 -3.33 -10.06 -13.80
N ARG A 135 -3.97 -9.33 -12.88
CA ARG A 135 -3.90 -7.87 -12.84
C ARG A 135 -2.47 -7.38 -12.64
N ARG A 136 -1.67 -8.12 -11.84
CA ARG A 136 -0.24 -7.84 -11.62
C ARG A 136 0.59 -9.09 -11.94
N PRO A 137 1.09 -9.24 -13.18
CA PRO A 137 1.80 -10.46 -13.60
C PRO A 137 3.02 -10.82 -12.76
N ASP A 138 3.71 -9.82 -12.19
CA ASP A 138 4.88 -10.01 -11.32
C ASP A 138 4.53 -9.91 -9.81
N GLY A 139 3.24 -9.86 -9.49
CA GLY A 139 2.68 -9.67 -8.16
C GLY A 139 2.78 -8.25 -7.59
N SER A 140 3.42 -7.31 -8.29
CA SER A 140 3.73 -5.96 -7.79
C SER A 140 3.33 -4.81 -8.72
N HIS A 141 3.31 -4.99 -10.03
CA HIS A 141 3.05 -3.92 -11.01
C HIS A 141 1.84 -4.28 -11.86
N PHE A 142 0.96 -3.32 -12.10
CA PHE A 142 -0.22 -3.54 -12.92
C PHE A 142 0.15 -3.78 -14.37
N ASP A 143 -0.56 -4.71 -15.00
CA ASP A 143 -0.67 -4.77 -16.44
C ASP A 143 -1.56 -3.60 -16.91
N LEU A 144 -0.94 -2.52 -17.38
CA LEU A 144 -1.64 -1.30 -17.75
C LEU A 144 -2.54 -1.49 -18.98
N GLU A 145 -2.25 -2.44 -19.85
CA GLU A 145 -3.10 -2.74 -21.01
C GLU A 145 -4.36 -3.50 -20.56
N ALA A 146 -4.20 -4.43 -19.62
CA ALA A 146 -5.32 -5.22 -19.13
C ALA A 146 -6.24 -4.46 -18.16
N VAL A 147 -5.68 -3.62 -17.29
CA VAL A 147 -6.43 -3.06 -16.13
C VAL A 147 -6.16 -1.59 -15.84
N GLY A 148 -5.40 -0.89 -16.69
CA GLY A 148 -5.00 0.50 -16.45
C GLY A 148 -6.19 1.44 -16.24
N ASP A 149 -7.18 1.36 -17.12
CA ASP A 149 -8.38 2.22 -17.07
C ASP A 149 -9.21 1.95 -15.81
N GLU A 150 -9.47 0.67 -15.48
CA GLU A 150 -10.23 0.27 -14.30
C GLU A 150 -9.60 0.78 -13.00
N VAL A 151 -8.28 0.56 -12.84
CA VAL A 151 -7.54 1.01 -11.65
C VAL A 151 -7.44 2.53 -11.61
N GLY A 152 -7.21 3.17 -12.77
CA GLY A 152 -7.13 4.62 -12.89
C GLY A 152 -8.43 5.31 -12.50
N ASP A 153 -9.56 4.82 -12.99
CA ASP A 153 -10.90 5.34 -12.67
C ASP A 153 -11.24 5.15 -11.19
N ALA A 154 -10.89 4.00 -10.60
CA ALA A 154 -11.10 3.75 -9.19
C ALA A 154 -10.26 4.71 -8.31
N VAL A 155 -8.99 4.92 -8.65
CA VAL A 155 -8.11 5.87 -7.95
C VAL A 155 -8.66 7.28 -8.06
N LEU A 156 -9.04 7.72 -9.26
CA LEU A 156 -9.57 9.07 -9.47
C LEU A 156 -10.87 9.29 -8.69
N THR A 157 -11.79 8.33 -8.74
CA THR A 157 -13.07 8.39 -8.03
C THR A 157 -12.85 8.50 -6.52
N ARG A 158 -11.99 7.66 -5.95
CA ARG A 158 -11.71 7.66 -4.50
C ARG A 158 -10.94 8.91 -4.07
N LEU A 159 -10.02 9.39 -4.91
CA LEU A 159 -9.28 10.63 -4.67
C LEU A 159 -10.23 11.84 -4.63
N LEU A 160 -11.15 11.95 -5.60
CA LEU A 160 -12.13 13.04 -5.63
C LEU A 160 -13.05 12.98 -4.41
N ALA A 161 -13.57 11.80 -4.07
CA ALA A 161 -14.40 11.62 -2.88
C ALA A 161 -13.67 12.02 -1.58
N ALA A 162 -12.40 11.66 -1.42
CA ALA A 162 -11.60 12.05 -0.26
C ALA A 162 -11.38 13.57 -0.18
N VAL A 163 -11.20 14.24 -1.32
CA VAL A 163 -11.03 15.70 -1.35
C VAL A 163 -12.36 16.43 -1.16
N ASP A 164 -13.47 15.90 -1.63
CA ASP A 164 -14.81 16.50 -1.45
C ASP A 164 -15.25 16.47 0.02
N GLN A 165 -14.89 15.43 0.78
CA GLN A 165 -15.10 15.37 2.23
C GLN A 165 -14.51 16.58 2.97
N ARG A 166 -13.37 17.12 2.50
CA ARG A 166 -12.76 18.35 3.06
C ARG A 166 -13.62 19.59 2.81
N SER A 167 -14.32 19.65 1.68
CA SER A 167 -15.04 20.83 1.24
C SER A 167 -16.43 20.96 1.90
N GLY A 168 -16.87 19.96 2.68
CA GLY A 168 -18.23 19.89 3.22
C GLY A 168 -19.29 19.76 2.12
N ALA A 169 -18.88 19.43 0.89
CA ALA A 169 -19.76 19.19 -0.22
C ALA A 169 -20.23 17.74 -0.14
N THR A 170 -21.47 17.52 0.29
CA THR A 170 -22.15 16.26 0.01
C THR A 170 -22.37 16.17 -1.50
N SER A 171 -21.77 15.16 -2.15
CA SER A 171 -22.08 14.84 -3.54
C SER A 171 -23.61 14.65 -3.71
N PRO A 172 -24.20 15.14 -4.83
CA PRO A 172 -25.64 15.07 -5.08
C PRO A 172 -26.16 13.65 -5.24
#